data_AF-L2GMZ2-F1
#
_entry.id   AF-L2GMZ2-F1
#
_cell.length_a   1.000
_cell.length_b   1.000
_cell.length_c   1.000
_cell.angle_alpha   90.00
_cell.angle_beta   90.00
_cell.angle_gamma   90.00
#
_symmetry.space_group_name_H-M   'P 1'
#
loop_
_entity.id
_entity.type
_entity.pdbx_description
1 polymer ?
#
loop_
_entity_poly.entity_id
_entity_poly.type
_entity_poly.pdbx_seq_one_letter_code
_entity_poly.pdbx_strand_id
1 'polypeptide(L)'
;MPSASKKKSLPVISIKKKPKPVFEERENLVSILRNEKAFRIQVFSFESIEIFEQFLLSKNIKFIKGFTSKALSKNEIHLLLNDGSSVLNAPRIILYSNMRDFTFIPYKFILSNDEKGSFVKNRFVLKSSSESYSATSLSSNDLDVAGFTADSLNYVQSVIILCMIKECKLKSICKEVQQVDPELRNMFVIKSELNLLCRYKFCTKTGESYKLNISHETVVKVCEKLGFYNVFG
;
A
#
# COMPACT_ATOMS: atom_id res chain seq x y z
N MET A 1 51.58 16.97 49.93
CA MET A 1 52.07 16.92 48.54
C MET A 1 51.03 16.20 47.69
N PRO A 2 50.21 16.90 46.90
CA PRO A 2 49.21 16.29 46.05
C PRO A 2 49.72 16.08 44.62
N SER A 3 49.53 14.86 44.11
CA SER A 3 49.86 14.39 42.77
C SER A 3 48.81 14.85 41.75
N ALA A 4 49.25 15.65 40.77
CA ALA A 4 48.43 16.13 39.67
C ALA A 4 48.29 15.04 38.58
N SER A 5 47.08 14.49 38.43
CA SER A 5 46.71 13.58 37.34
C SER A 5 46.39 14.36 36.06
N LYS A 6 47.32 14.35 35.10
CA LYS A 6 47.10 14.88 33.74
C LYS A 6 46.15 13.95 32.97
N LYS A 7 44.90 14.34 32.80
CA LYS A 7 43.99 13.74 31.80
C LYS A 7 44.50 14.08 30.40
N LYS A 8 45.07 13.10 29.70
CA LYS A 8 45.31 13.17 28.24
C LYS A 8 43.98 12.97 27.53
N SER A 9 43.46 14.02 26.89
CA SER A 9 42.34 13.93 25.96
C SER A 9 42.78 13.26 24.66
N LEU A 10 42.07 12.21 24.24
CA LEU A 10 42.27 11.56 22.94
C LEU A 10 41.81 12.49 21.80
N PRO A 11 42.47 12.46 20.63
CA PRO A 11 42.10 13.30 19.51
C PRO A 11 40.76 12.84 18.92
N VAL A 12 39.82 13.77 18.82
CA VAL A 12 38.56 13.57 18.10
C VAL A 12 38.88 13.48 16.61
N ILE A 13 38.90 12.26 16.09
CA ILE A 13 38.99 12.02 14.65
C ILE A 13 37.66 12.48 14.04
N SER A 14 37.66 13.67 13.46
CA SER A 14 36.55 14.15 12.63
C SER A 14 36.48 13.29 11.38
N ILE A 15 35.57 12.32 11.38
CA ILE A 15 35.18 11.58 10.19
C ILE A 15 34.47 12.59 9.27
N LYS A 16 35.20 13.16 8.32
CA LYS A 16 34.59 13.87 7.18
C LYS A 16 33.70 12.87 6.45
N LYS A 17 32.39 12.92 6.72
CA LYS A 17 31.38 12.25 5.88
C LYS A 17 31.59 12.78 4.47
N LYS A 18 32.09 11.93 3.56
CA LYS A 18 32.01 12.20 2.13
C LYS A 18 30.53 12.47 1.81
N PRO A 19 30.19 13.54 1.08
CA PRO A 19 28.83 13.72 0.60
C PRO A 19 28.53 12.52 -0.30
N LYS A 20 27.54 11.70 0.08
CA LYS A 20 26.94 10.77 -0.88
C LYS A 20 26.32 11.63 -1.97
N PRO A 21 26.56 11.35 -3.26
CA PRO A 21 25.74 11.94 -4.30
C PRO A 21 24.31 11.48 -4.05
N VAL A 22 23.51 12.40 -3.53
CA VAL A 22 22.06 12.39 -3.60
C VAL A 22 21.78 12.75 -5.06
N PHE A 23 20.96 11.96 -5.75
CA PHE A 23 20.76 11.90 -7.21
C PHE A 23 21.70 10.92 -7.91
N GLU A 24 21.14 9.78 -8.40
CA GLU A 24 21.47 9.16 -9.71
C GLU A 24 20.82 7.78 -9.93
N GLU A 25 20.22 7.13 -8.92
CA GLU A 25 19.64 5.79 -9.14
C GLU A 25 18.65 5.79 -10.32
N ARG A 26 17.74 6.76 -10.38
CA ARG A 26 16.66 6.80 -11.38
C ARG A 26 17.12 7.14 -12.79
N GLU A 27 18.12 8.00 -12.92
CA GLU A 27 18.73 8.29 -14.21
C GLU A 27 19.48 7.07 -14.72
N ASN A 28 20.10 6.31 -13.80
CA ASN A 28 20.69 5.01 -14.12
C ASN A 28 19.65 3.98 -14.57
N LEU A 29 18.46 3.94 -13.95
CA LEU A 29 17.39 3.08 -14.45
C LEU A 29 16.98 3.49 -15.88
N VAL A 30 16.72 4.77 -16.11
CA VAL A 30 16.30 5.25 -17.43
C VAL A 30 17.39 5.00 -18.49
N SER A 31 18.66 5.18 -18.14
CA SER A 31 19.77 4.91 -19.07
C SER A 31 19.88 3.43 -19.41
N ILE A 32 19.76 2.54 -18.42
CA ILE A 32 19.73 1.09 -18.65
C ILE A 32 18.55 0.72 -19.56
N LEU A 33 17.36 1.23 -19.24
CA LEU A 33 16.15 0.92 -20.01
C LEU A 33 16.24 1.40 -21.46
N ARG A 34 17.01 2.45 -21.78
CA ARG A 34 17.16 2.97 -23.15
C ARG A 34 18.29 2.33 -23.93
N ASN A 35 19.44 2.12 -23.29
CA ASN A 35 20.68 1.83 -23.99
C ASN A 35 21.02 0.33 -23.99
N GLU A 36 20.57 -0.42 -22.99
CA GLU A 36 20.93 -1.83 -22.85
C GLU A 36 20.06 -2.72 -23.73
N LYS A 37 20.73 -3.60 -24.49
CA LYS A 37 20.09 -4.58 -25.37
C LYS A 37 19.48 -5.74 -24.58
N ALA A 38 19.99 -6.01 -23.38
CA ALA A 38 19.48 -7.04 -22.49
C ALA A 38 19.65 -6.65 -21.02
N PHE A 39 18.62 -6.88 -20.21
CA PHE A 39 18.62 -6.68 -18.77
C PHE A 39 17.52 -7.51 -18.09
N ARG A 40 17.74 -7.85 -16.82
CA ARG A 40 16.74 -8.44 -15.93
C ARG A 40 16.75 -7.67 -14.62
N ILE A 41 15.82 -6.72 -14.50
CA ILE A 41 15.74 -5.81 -13.35
C ILE A 41 14.51 -6.15 -12.52
N GLN A 42 14.67 -6.20 -11.21
CA GLN A 42 13.57 -6.28 -10.27
C GLN A 42 13.37 -4.93 -9.60
N VAL A 43 12.18 -4.36 -9.72
CA VAL A 43 11.82 -3.09 -9.11
C VAL A 43 11.13 -3.33 -7.77
N PHE A 44 11.76 -2.81 -6.71
CA PHE A 44 11.21 -2.74 -5.35
C PHE A 44 10.65 -1.35 -5.10
N SER A 45 9.42 -1.26 -4.64
CA SER A 45 8.73 0.02 -4.50
C SER A 45 7.60 -0.07 -3.48
N PHE A 46 7.41 1.02 -2.73
CA PHE A 46 6.20 1.23 -1.93
C PHE A 46 5.06 1.86 -2.75
N GLU A 47 5.36 2.31 -3.96
CA GLU A 47 4.37 2.86 -4.87
C GLU A 47 3.58 1.73 -5.55
N SER A 48 2.40 2.06 -6.06
CA SER A 48 1.63 1.12 -6.88
C SER A 48 2.26 0.95 -8.26
N ILE A 49 1.98 -0.17 -8.92
CA ILE A 49 2.48 -0.44 -10.28
C ILE A 49 2.08 0.65 -11.27
N GLU A 50 0.87 1.20 -11.15
CA GLU A 50 0.37 2.24 -12.05
C GLU A 50 1.25 3.50 -11.99
N ILE A 51 1.78 3.81 -10.81
CA ILE A 51 2.71 4.95 -10.64
C ILE A 51 4.01 4.68 -11.40
N PHE A 52 4.51 3.45 -11.34
CA PHE A 52 5.71 3.05 -12.07
C PHE A 52 5.48 3.04 -13.60
N GLU A 53 4.32 2.56 -14.06
CA GLU A 53 3.92 2.63 -15.47
C GLU A 53 3.87 4.08 -15.97
N GLN A 54 3.23 4.98 -15.21
CA GLN A 54 3.20 6.41 -15.53
C GLN A 54 4.59 7.03 -15.56
N PHE A 55 5.48 6.61 -14.66
CA PHE A 55 6.88 7.02 -14.71
C PHE A 55 7.54 6.60 -16.03
N LEU A 56 7.40 5.34 -16.45
CA LEU A 56 7.95 4.86 -17.72
C LEU A 56 7.39 5.64 -18.92
N LEU A 57 6.07 5.87 -18.95
CA LEU A 57 5.42 6.66 -19.99
C LEU A 57 5.92 8.11 -20.02
N SER A 58 6.05 8.76 -18.86
CA SER A 58 6.59 10.13 -18.74
C SER A 58 8.03 10.26 -19.26
N LYS A 59 8.77 9.14 -19.31
CA LYS A 59 10.12 9.06 -19.85
C LYS A 59 10.15 8.54 -21.30
N ASN A 60 9.00 8.43 -21.96
CA ASN A 60 8.84 7.89 -23.32
C ASN A 60 9.43 6.47 -23.47
N ILE A 61 9.36 5.66 -22.41
CA ILE A 61 9.81 4.27 -22.42
C ILE A 61 8.61 3.39 -22.80
N LYS A 62 8.68 2.74 -23.96
CA LYS A 62 7.67 1.78 -24.40
C LYS A 62 7.90 0.44 -23.71
N PHE A 63 6.83 -0.15 -23.21
CA PHE A 63 6.86 -1.46 -22.57
C PHE A 63 5.58 -2.23 -22.90
N ILE A 64 5.68 -3.56 -22.84
CA ILE A 64 4.54 -4.47 -22.89
C ILE A 64 4.29 -4.98 -21.48
N LYS A 65 3.05 -4.84 -21.02
CA LYS A 65 2.60 -5.47 -19.78
C LYS A 65 2.23 -6.91 -20.09
N GLY A 66 2.86 -7.86 -19.40
CA GLY A 66 2.71 -9.28 -19.68
C GLY A 66 2.64 -10.13 -18.42
N PHE A 67 1.97 -11.27 -18.57
CA PHE A 67 2.04 -12.40 -17.66
C PHE A 67 3.08 -13.37 -18.20
N THR A 68 3.69 -14.19 -17.33
CA THR A 68 4.71 -15.16 -17.71
C THR A 68 4.22 -16.19 -18.74
N SER A 69 2.91 -16.30 -18.94
CA SER A 69 2.25 -17.20 -19.90
C SER A 69 2.24 -16.74 -21.37
N LYS A 70 2.65 -15.50 -21.69
CA LYS A 70 2.60 -14.97 -23.07
C LYS A 70 3.96 -15.06 -23.78
N ALA A 71 3.93 -15.37 -25.08
CA ALA A 71 5.10 -15.33 -25.95
C ALA A 71 5.70 -13.91 -25.98
N LEU A 72 6.98 -13.79 -25.63
CA LEU A 72 7.65 -12.49 -25.48
C LEU A 72 8.40 -12.13 -26.75
N SER A 73 8.19 -10.89 -27.22
CA SER A 73 8.94 -10.30 -28.33
C SER A 73 10.38 -10.00 -27.89
N LYS A 74 11.35 -10.20 -28.80
CA LYS A 74 12.78 -10.08 -28.48
C LYS A 74 13.27 -8.64 -28.29
N ASN A 75 12.53 -7.61 -28.73
CA ASN A 75 13.06 -6.24 -28.77
C ASN A 75 12.38 -5.27 -27.79
N GLU A 76 11.29 -5.68 -27.15
CA GLU A 76 10.50 -4.82 -26.29
C GLU A 76 10.83 -5.06 -24.82
N ILE A 77 10.57 -4.05 -24.00
CA ILE A 77 10.70 -4.14 -22.55
C ILE A 77 9.44 -4.82 -22.02
N HIS A 78 9.60 -5.96 -21.36
CA HIS A 78 8.49 -6.67 -20.74
C HIS A 78 8.39 -6.30 -19.27
N LEU A 79 7.26 -5.69 -18.89
CA LEU A 79 6.92 -5.38 -17.51
C LEU A 79 6.03 -6.48 -16.95
N LEU A 80 6.57 -7.23 -16.00
CA LEU A 80 5.93 -8.40 -15.41
C LEU A 80 5.43 -8.11 -14.01
N LEU A 81 4.27 -8.67 -13.71
CA LEU A 81 3.74 -8.79 -12.36
C LEU A 81 3.95 -10.24 -11.92
N ASN A 82 4.43 -10.43 -10.69
CA ASN A 82 4.78 -11.74 -10.18
C ASN A 82 3.59 -12.71 -10.24
N ASP A 83 3.61 -13.71 -11.14
CA ASP A 83 2.53 -14.67 -11.37
C ASP A 83 2.97 -16.15 -11.30
N GLY A 84 4.21 -16.40 -10.87
CA GLY A 84 4.73 -17.75 -10.69
C GLY A 84 5.83 -18.13 -11.67
N SER A 85 6.54 -19.20 -11.31
CA SER A 85 7.88 -19.57 -11.74
C SER A 85 7.99 -20.07 -13.19
N SER A 86 7.81 -19.19 -14.16
CA SER A 86 8.10 -19.52 -15.56
C SER A 86 9.37 -18.83 -16.05
N VAL A 87 10.26 -19.60 -16.66
CA VAL A 87 11.51 -19.11 -17.25
C VAL A 87 11.18 -18.29 -18.50
N LEU A 88 11.18 -16.97 -18.37
CA LEU A 88 10.95 -16.07 -19.49
C LEU A 88 12.23 -15.85 -20.30
N ASN A 89 12.19 -16.26 -21.57
CA ASN A 89 13.24 -16.05 -22.55
C ASN A 89 13.06 -14.73 -23.30
N ALA A 90 13.01 -13.62 -22.55
CA ALA A 90 13.13 -12.28 -23.13
C ALA A 90 14.43 -11.61 -22.69
N PRO A 91 15.09 -10.85 -23.57
CA PRO A 91 16.33 -10.18 -23.21
C PRO A 91 16.12 -8.99 -22.30
N ARG A 92 14.95 -8.32 -22.32
CA ARG A 92 14.68 -7.06 -21.61
C ARG A 92 13.46 -7.20 -20.69
N ILE A 93 13.71 -7.45 -19.41
CA ILE A 93 12.65 -7.76 -18.44
C ILE A 93 12.73 -6.83 -17.23
N ILE A 94 11.59 -6.27 -16.86
CA ILE A 94 11.34 -5.61 -15.59
C ILE A 94 10.35 -6.46 -14.79
N LEU A 95 10.77 -6.97 -13.65
CA LEU A 95 9.88 -7.61 -12.67
C LEU A 95 9.47 -6.57 -11.62
N TYR A 96 8.18 -6.28 -11.50
CA TYR A 96 7.67 -5.43 -10.43
C TYR A 96 7.17 -6.29 -9.28
N SER A 97 8.00 -6.44 -8.23
CA SER A 97 7.68 -7.30 -7.08
C SER A 97 8.51 -6.92 -5.88
N ASN A 98 7.88 -6.88 -4.71
CA ASN A 98 8.57 -6.69 -3.43
C ASN A 98 9.09 -8.01 -2.85
N MET A 99 8.79 -9.16 -3.45
CA MET A 99 9.37 -10.46 -3.08
C MET A 99 10.66 -10.70 -3.86
N ARG A 100 11.79 -10.88 -3.15
CA ARG A 100 13.11 -10.99 -3.78
C ARG A 100 13.22 -12.20 -4.71
N ASP A 101 13.62 -11.95 -5.96
CA ASP A 101 14.03 -12.97 -6.92
C ASP A 101 15.53 -12.80 -7.22
N PHE A 102 16.33 -13.83 -6.92
CA PHE A 102 17.78 -13.79 -7.08
C PHE A 102 18.24 -13.81 -8.55
N THR A 103 17.35 -14.11 -9.50
CA THR A 103 17.64 -14.09 -10.95
C THR A 103 17.57 -12.70 -11.57
N PHE A 104 17.15 -11.69 -10.79
CA PHE A 104 17.03 -10.30 -11.20
C PHE A 104 17.95 -9.38 -10.40
N ILE A 105 18.45 -8.34 -11.07
CA ILE A 105 19.20 -7.26 -10.43
C ILE A 105 18.21 -6.38 -9.66
N PRO A 106 18.35 -6.24 -8.33
CA PRO A 106 17.42 -5.46 -7.52
C PRO A 106 17.62 -3.98 -7.79
N TYR A 107 16.52 -3.26 -7.94
CA TYR A 107 16.50 -1.85 -8.19
C TYR A 107 15.42 -1.19 -7.33
N LYS A 108 15.80 -0.21 -6.51
CA LYS A 108 14.86 0.46 -5.62
C LYS A 108 14.24 1.67 -6.32
N PHE A 109 12.93 1.63 -6.51
CA PHE A 109 12.19 2.74 -7.07
C PHE A 109 11.53 3.54 -5.95
N ILE A 110 11.96 4.79 -5.80
CA ILE A 110 11.40 5.75 -4.85
C ILE A 110 11.14 7.05 -5.59
N LEU A 111 9.92 7.55 -5.48
CA LEU A 111 9.57 8.88 -5.94
C LEU A 111 9.74 9.90 -4.82
N SER A 112 10.16 11.10 -5.18
CA SER A 112 10.12 12.25 -4.28
C SER A 112 8.66 12.69 -4.06
N ASN A 113 8.41 13.43 -2.97
CA ASN A 113 7.07 13.94 -2.68
C ASN A 113 6.54 14.86 -3.79
N ASP A 114 7.42 15.65 -4.42
CA ASP A 114 7.04 16.56 -5.52
C ASP A 114 6.59 15.79 -6.76
N GLU A 115 7.30 14.71 -7.10
CA GLU A 115 6.93 13.83 -8.21
C GLU A 115 5.62 13.09 -7.94
N LYS A 116 5.44 12.57 -6.72
CA LYS A 116 4.15 11.98 -6.29
C LYS A 116 3.01 12.98 -6.50
N GLY A 117 3.22 14.24 -6.13
CA GLY A 117 2.27 15.33 -6.36
C GLY A 117 1.93 15.54 -7.83
N SER A 118 2.90 15.41 -8.75
CA SER A 118 2.69 15.53 -10.19
C SER A 118 1.86 14.39 -10.79
N PHE A 119 2.09 13.15 -10.34
CA PHE A 119 1.35 11.98 -10.83
C PHE A 119 -0.09 11.92 -10.28
N VAL A 120 -0.30 12.36 -9.04
CA VAL A 120 -1.65 12.48 -8.46
C VAL A 120 -2.47 13.54 -9.19
N LYS A 121 -1.88 14.69 -9.55
CA LYS A 121 -2.54 15.73 -10.34
C LYS A 121 -2.94 15.23 -11.74
N ASN A 122 -2.08 14.45 -12.39
CA ASN A 122 -2.39 13.85 -13.70
C ASN A 122 -3.49 12.77 -13.65
N ARG A 123 -3.67 12.07 -12.51
CA ARG A 123 -4.78 11.12 -12.33
C ARG A 123 -6.16 11.78 -12.39
N PHE A 124 -6.27 13.07 -12.01
CA PHE A 124 -7.52 13.83 -12.13
C PHE A 124 -7.76 14.37 -13.54
N VAL A 125 -6.71 14.54 -14.35
CA VAL A 125 -6.81 15.03 -15.75
C VAL A 125 -7.04 13.89 -16.75
N LEU A 126 -6.48 12.70 -16.51
CA LEU A 126 -6.71 11.54 -17.38
C LEU A 126 -8.11 10.93 -17.24
N LYS A 127 -8.76 11.08 -16.07
CA LYS A 127 -10.14 10.60 -15.88
C LYS A 127 -11.20 11.46 -16.58
N SER A 128 -10.84 12.66 -17.05
CA SER A 128 -11.77 13.58 -17.73
C SER A 128 -11.65 13.58 -19.26
N SER A 129 -10.74 12.81 -19.86
CA SER A 129 -10.40 12.95 -21.29
C SER A 129 -10.32 11.67 -22.12
N SER A 130 -10.77 10.52 -21.62
CA SER A 130 -10.98 9.34 -22.46
C SER A 130 -12.38 8.76 -22.26
N GLU A 131 -13.22 9.01 -23.24
CA GLU A 131 -14.45 8.27 -23.53
C GLU A 131 -14.17 6.76 -23.53
N SER A 132 -15.12 6.01 -22.97
CA SER A 132 -15.44 4.62 -23.32
C SER A 132 -14.26 3.65 -23.51
N TYR A 133 -13.62 3.26 -22.40
CA TYR A 133 -13.10 1.90 -22.29
C TYR A 133 -14.01 1.11 -21.36
N SER A 134 -14.74 0.17 -21.98
CA SER A 134 -15.59 -0.81 -21.33
C SER A 134 -14.80 -1.50 -20.21
N ALA A 135 -15.21 -1.23 -18.97
CA ALA A 135 -14.66 -1.86 -17.78
C ALA A 135 -15.23 -3.27 -17.63
N THR A 136 -14.88 -4.18 -18.53
CA THR A 136 -15.14 -5.61 -18.34
C THR A 136 -14.00 -6.43 -18.94
N SER A 137 -13.50 -7.38 -18.16
CA SER A 137 -12.47 -8.40 -18.45
C SER A 137 -11.03 -8.15 -17.98
N LEU A 138 -10.86 -7.52 -16.80
CA LEU A 138 -9.98 -8.16 -15.83
C LEU A 138 -10.80 -9.31 -15.26
N SER A 139 -10.32 -10.54 -15.42
CA SER A 139 -10.84 -11.66 -14.65
C SER A 139 -10.77 -11.25 -13.18
N SER A 140 -11.94 -11.03 -12.59
CA SER A 140 -12.14 -10.87 -11.17
C SER A 140 -11.64 -12.15 -10.50
N ASN A 141 -10.35 -12.20 -10.19
CA ASN A 141 -10.03 -12.70 -8.87
C ASN A 141 -10.69 -11.67 -7.97
N ASP A 142 -11.78 -12.07 -7.33
CA ASP A 142 -12.51 -11.27 -6.36
C ASP A 142 -11.48 -10.78 -5.34
N LEU A 143 -10.96 -9.56 -5.55
CA LEU A 143 -10.16 -8.90 -4.55
C LEU A 143 -11.13 -8.77 -3.39
N ASP A 144 -10.88 -9.51 -2.32
CA ASP A 144 -11.69 -9.52 -1.12
C ASP A 144 -11.51 -8.18 -0.40
N VAL A 145 -12.09 -7.13 -0.99
CA VAL A 145 -12.05 -5.77 -0.46
C VAL A 145 -12.68 -5.76 0.92
N ALA A 146 -13.72 -6.57 1.11
CA ALA A 146 -14.40 -6.76 2.39
C ALA A 146 -13.45 -7.36 3.44
N GLY A 147 -12.75 -8.44 3.10
CA GLY A 147 -11.74 -9.09 3.97
C GLY A 147 -10.57 -8.18 4.28
N PHE A 148 -9.96 -7.55 3.27
CA PHE A 148 -8.85 -6.60 3.47
C PHE A 148 -9.26 -5.42 4.37
N THR A 149 -10.48 -4.91 4.19
CA THR A 149 -11.03 -3.83 5.01
C THR A 149 -11.29 -4.31 6.44
N ALA A 150 -11.86 -5.50 6.62
CA ALA A 150 -12.09 -6.11 7.94
C ALA A 150 -10.78 -6.41 8.69
N ASP A 151 -9.73 -6.81 7.97
CA ASP A 151 -8.41 -7.10 8.54
C ASP A 151 -7.72 -5.85 9.08
N SER A 152 -7.94 -4.70 8.44
CA SER A 152 -7.36 -3.41 8.86
C SER A 152 -7.89 -2.89 10.21
N LEU A 153 -9.03 -3.42 10.68
CA LEU A 153 -9.67 -3.01 11.92
C LEU A 153 -9.06 -3.74 13.12
N ASN A 154 -8.79 -3.01 14.20
CA ASN A 154 -8.41 -3.64 15.47
C ASN A 154 -9.62 -4.32 16.14
N TYR A 155 -9.38 -5.14 17.15
CA TYR A 155 -10.44 -5.87 17.87
C TYR A 155 -11.55 -4.94 18.40
N VAL A 156 -11.18 -3.83 19.06
CA VAL A 156 -12.14 -2.88 19.64
C VAL A 156 -13.01 -2.24 18.56
N GLN A 157 -12.41 -1.88 17.43
CA GLN A 157 -13.11 -1.34 16.27
C GLN A 157 -14.08 -2.34 15.65
N SER A 158 -13.67 -3.61 15.53
CA SER A 158 -14.55 -4.69 15.08
C SER A 158 -15.75 -4.86 16.01
N VAL A 159 -15.55 -4.86 17.33
CA VAL A 159 -16.63 -4.95 18.33
C VAL A 159 -17.58 -3.75 18.23
N ILE A 160 -17.04 -2.54 18.05
CA ILE A 160 -17.85 -1.34 17.85
C ILE A 160 -18.71 -1.47 16.59
N ILE A 161 -18.16 -1.91 15.47
CA ILE A 161 -18.91 -2.10 14.22
C ILE A 161 -20.04 -3.13 14.41
N LEU A 162 -19.76 -4.24 15.11
CA LEU A 162 -20.78 -5.25 15.46
C LEU A 162 -21.93 -4.60 16.24
N CYS A 163 -21.62 -3.81 17.27
CA CYS A 163 -22.63 -3.12 18.08
C CYS A 163 -23.43 -2.08 17.27
N MET A 164 -22.77 -1.43 16.30
CA MET A 164 -23.39 -0.43 15.43
C MET A 164 -24.41 -1.00 14.43
N ILE A 165 -24.46 -2.33 14.24
CA ILE A 165 -25.51 -2.98 13.45
C ILE A 165 -26.88 -2.77 14.11
N LYS A 166 -26.94 -2.83 15.45
CA LYS A 166 -28.18 -2.71 16.23
C LYS A 166 -28.42 -1.30 16.74
N GLU A 167 -27.35 -0.61 17.13
CA GLU A 167 -27.44 0.66 17.85
C GLU A 167 -26.76 1.80 17.11
N CYS A 168 -27.44 2.94 17.00
CA CYS A 168 -26.89 4.12 16.33
C CYS A 168 -26.44 5.21 17.29
N LYS A 169 -26.92 5.24 18.54
CA LYS A 169 -26.63 6.32 19.50
C LYS A 169 -25.40 5.99 20.33
N LEU A 170 -24.54 6.98 20.60
CA LEU A 170 -23.30 6.79 21.39
C LEU A 170 -23.51 6.00 22.68
N LYS A 171 -24.49 6.43 23.50
CA LYS A 171 -24.75 5.81 24.80
C LYS A 171 -25.21 4.36 24.67
N SER A 172 -26.01 4.05 23.65
CA SER A 172 -26.47 2.69 23.39
C SER A 172 -25.33 1.82 22.87
N ILE A 173 -24.52 2.33 21.93
CA ILE A 173 -23.34 1.61 21.42
C ILE A 173 -22.38 1.29 22.56
N CYS A 174 -22.09 2.25 23.45
CA CYS A 174 -21.21 1.98 24.59
C CYS A 174 -21.76 0.90 25.53
N LYS A 175 -23.09 0.86 25.75
CA LYS A 175 -23.72 -0.19 26.56
C LYS A 175 -23.62 -1.55 25.88
N GLU A 176 -23.89 -1.62 24.58
CA GLU A 176 -23.81 -2.88 23.81
C GLU A 176 -22.37 -3.40 23.78
N VAL A 177 -21.37 -2.53 23.56
CA VAL A 177 -19.94 -2.91 23.61
C VAL A 177 -19.58 -3.53 24.95
N GLN A 178 -20.06 -2.96 26.06
CA GLN A 178 -19.84 -3.48 27.41
C GLN A 178 -20.54 -4.82 27.68
N GLN A 179 -21.63 -5.11 26.97
CA GLN A 179 -22.32 -6.40 27.05
C GLN A 179 -21.57 -7.48 26.25
N VAL A 180 -21.03 -7.11 25.08
CA VAL A 180 -20.23 -8.02 24.25
C VAL A 180 -18.89 -8.32 24.92
N ASP A 181 -18.21 -7.30 25.43
CA ASP A 181 -16.94 -7.43 26.13
C ASP A 181 -16.91 -6.54 27.40
N PRO A 182 -17.09 -7.13 28.59
CA PRO A 182 -17.04 -6.42 29.86
C PRO A 182 -15.68 -5.81 30.20
N GLU A 183 -14.59 -6.13 29.49
CA GLU A 183 -13.29 -5.49 29.69
C GLU A 183 -13.23 -4.10 29.03
N LEU A 184 -14.05 -3.86 28.00
CA LEU A 184 -14.17 -2.57 27.29
C LEU A 184 -15.09 -1.58 28.02
N ARG A 185 -14.91 -1.40 29.33
CA ARG A 185 -15.76 -0.48 30.13
C ARG A 185 -15.49 1.00 29.88
N ASN A 186 -14.30 1.32 29.39
CA ASN A 186 -13.86 2.71 29.28
C ASN A 186 -14.56 3.43 28.12
N MET A 187 -15.60 4.22 28.44
CA MET A 187 -16.35 5.01 27.46
C MET A 187 -15.45 5.97 26.66
N PHE A 188 -14.36 6.48 27.24
CA PHE A 188 -13.41 7.32 26.53
C PHE A 188 -12.70 6.56 25.42
N VAL A 189 -12.28 5.31 25.69
CA VAL A 189 -11.64 4.45 24.69
C VAL A 189 -12.60 4.14 23.56
N ILE A 190 -13.83 3.73 23.88
CA ILE A 190 -14.88 3.46 22.86
C ILE A 190 -15.10 4.69 22.00
N LYS A 191 -15.27 5.87 22.61
CA LYS A 191 -15.48 7.13 21.89
C LYS A 191 -14.29 7.51 21.01
N SER A 192 -13.06 7.27 21.49
CA SER A 192 -11.84 7.50 20.72
C SER A 192 -11.80 6.63 19.46
N GLU A 193 -12.05 5.32 19.60
CA GLU A 193 -12.10 4.39 18.47
C GLU A 193 -13.24 4.72 17.50
N LEU A 194 -14.40 5.14 18.00
CA LEU A 194 -15.53 5.57 17.17
C LEU A 194 -15.20 6.82 16.32
N ASN A 195 -14.44 7.77 16.90
CA ASN A 195 -13.96 8.93 16.15
C ASN A 195 -12.92 8.53 15.09
N LEU A 196 -12.08 7.53 15.37
CA LEU A 196 -11.15 6.97 14.37
C LEU A 196 -11.91 6.31 13.22
N LEU A 197 -12.95 5.52 13.51
CA LEU A 197 -13.83 4.94 12.50
C LEU A 197 -14.51 6.00 11.63
N CYS A 198 -14.95 7.11 12.22
CA CYS A 198 -15.47 8.26 11.48
C CYS A 198 -14.39 8.89 10.57
N ARG A 199 -13.18 9.11 11.10
CA ARG A 199 -12.06 9.69 10.35
C ARG A 199 -11.68 8.84 9.14
N TYR A 200 -11.74 7.52 9.28
CA TYR A 200 -11.47 6.55 8.22
C TYR A 200 -12.69 6.25 7.34
N LYS A 201 -13.81 6.94 7.56
CA LYS A 201 -15.06 6.82 6.78
C LYS A 201 -15.78 5.47 6.87
N PHE A 202 -15.49 4.66 7.88
CA PHE A 202 -16.26 3.45 8.19
C PHE A 202 -17.66 3.76 8.71
N CYS A 203 -17.82 4.91 9.35
CA CYS A 203 -19.10 5.43 9.77
C CYS A 203 -19.15 6.96 9.62
N THR A 204 -20.36 7.49 9.66
CA THR A 204 -20.63 8.93 9.67
C THR A 204 -21.31 9.30 10.97
N LYS A 205 -20.96 10.47 11.52
CA LYS A 205 -21.54 11.01 12.75
C LYS A 205 -22.47 12.18 12.44
N THR A 206 -23.67 12.13 13.02
CA THR A 206 -24.66 13.22 12.99
C THR A 206 -25.14 13.47 14.41
N GLY A 207 -24.62 14.51 15.07
CA GLY A 207 -24.90 14.77 16.48
C GLY A 207 -24.36 13.66 17.38
N GLU A 208 -25.24 12.99 18.13
CA GLU A 208 -24.91 11.82 18.96
C GLU A 208 -25.15 10.47 18.27
N SER A 209 -25.61 10.50 17.02
CA SER A 209 -25.91 9.31 16.23
C SER A 209 -24.79 8.99 15.25
N TYR A 210 -24.59 7.70 15.01
CA TYR A 210 -23.61 7.15 14.08
C TYR A 210 -24.29 6.19 13.11
N LYS A 211 -23.85 6.21 11.85
CA LYS A 211 -24.36 5.35 10.78
C LYS A 211 -23.18 4.67 10.09
N LEU A 212 -23.24 3.35 9.92
CA LEU A 212 -22.24 2.61 9.17
C LEU A 212 -22.23 3.04 7.69
N ASN A 213 -21.04 3.15 7.13
CA ASN A 213 -20.78 3.54 5.75
C ASN A 213 -19.84 2.52 5.08
N ILE A 214 -20.14 1.23 5.30
CA ILE A 214 -19.41 0.09 4.73
C ILE A 214 -20.41 -0.90 4.13
N SER A 215 -19.92 -1.75 3.21
CA SER A 215 -20.76 -2.77 2.58
C SER A 215 -21.19 -3.83 3.59
N HIS A 216 -22.34 -4.45 3.33
CA HIS A 216 -22.82 -5.59 4.13
C HIS A 216 -21.78 -6.72 4.19
N GLU A 217 -21.11 -7.02 3.08
CA GLU A 217 -20.03 -8.01 3.00
C GLU A 217 -18.89 -7.71 3.97
N THR A 218 -18.49 -6.44 4.10
CA THR A 218 -17.45 -6.03 5.06
C THR A 218 -17.91 -6.27 6.49
N VAL A 219 -19.19 -6.01 6.78
CA VAL A 219 -19.76 -6.27 8.11
C VAL A 219 -19.77 -7.78 8.41
N VAL A 220 -20.15 -8.62 7.44
CA VAL A 220 -20.08 -10.08 7.57
C VAL A 220 -18.65 -10.54 7.87
N LYS A 221 -17.65 -10.03 7.13
CA LYS A 221 -16.23 -10.34 7.39
C LYS A 221 -15.75 -9.89 8.77
N VAL A 222 -16.21 -8.75 9.26
CA VAL A 222 -15.94 -8.30 10.64
C VAL A 222 -16.57 -9.24 11.67
N CYS A 223 -17.79 -9.71 11.44
CA CYS A 223 -18.45 -10.68 12.31
C CYS A 223 -17.73 -12.04 12.31
N GLU A 224 -17.33 -12.55 11.14
CA GLU A 224 -16.51 -13.77 10.99
C GLU A 224 -15.20 -13.66 11.79
N LYS A 225 -14.51 -12.52 11.68
CA LYS A 225 -13.26 -12.23 12.43
C LYS A 225 -13.45 -12.28 13.95
N LEU A 226 -14.64 -11.91 14.44
CA LEU A 226 -14.99 -11.98 15.87
C LEU A 226 -15.55 -13.34 16.29
N GLY A 227 -15.69 -14.30 15.37
CA GLY A 227 -16.27 -15.62 15.63
C GLY A 227 -17.80 -15.67 15.59
N PHE A 228 -18.46 -14.64 15.06
CA PHE A 228 -19.91 -14.57 14.91
C PHE A 228 -20.34 -14.89 13.47
N TYR A 229 -20.49 -16.18 13.17
CA TYR A 229 -20.74 -16.65 11.80
C TYR A 229 -22.20 -16.54 11.31
N ASN A 230 -23.17 -16.23 12.19
CA ASN A 230 -24.62 -16.31 11.89
C ASN A 230 -25.44 -15.06 12.31
N VAL A 231 -24.86 -13.86 12.29
CA VAL A 231 -25.57 -12.65 12.77
C VAL A 231 -26.65 -12.17 11.79
N PHE A 232 -26.58 -12.58 10.52
CA PHE A 232 -27.42 -12.07 9.42
C PHE A 232 -28.23 -13.16 8.70
N GLY A 233 -28.44 -14.32 9.34
CA GLY A 233 -29.32 -15.39 8.83
C GLY A 233 -30.79 -15.04 8.94
#